data_AF-A0A2E6ERK3-F1
#
_entry.id   AF-A0A2E6ERK3-F1
#
_cell.length_a   1.000
_cell.length_b   1.000
_cell.length_c   1.000
_cell.angle_alpha   90.00
_cell.angle_beta   90.00
_cell.angle_gamma   90.00
#
_symmetry.space_group_name_H-M   'P 1'
#
loop_
_entity.id
_entity.type
_entity.pdbx_description
1 polymer ?
#
loop_
_entity_poly.entity_id
_entity_poly.type
_entity_poly.pdbx_seq_one_letter_code
_entity_poly.pdbx_strand_id
1 'polypeptide(L)'
;MNEARPLKIGLVLAAMLLFSTLGVGSSRATTMVELSLSELCWISDLIAVAHVEQSRPEKQPGEIYIKTVSTLRLDRVLKGAHIEGDRIQVREWGGSLNGERTALPGAPRYVAGERVLVFLEREQRGSMWRTVGLSQGKLTFIEEADTGRDVVVKLRLPEGLQRFHEEAVKLPAVRRYSEDLVGRVEDDLQLSYVPPYRAIPGLPAAKARAFFDAALATGQQLDPRWRRPQLETAR
;
A
#
# COMPACT_ATOMS: atom_id res chain seq x y z
N MET A 1 -43.60 -29.16 -55.22
CA MET A 1 -44.19 -29.27 -53.88
C MET A 1 -43.12 -29.87 -52.99
N ASN A 2 -42.47 -29.23 -52.04
CA ASN A 2 -42.66 -27.96 -51.34
C ASN A 2 -41.28 -27.63 -50.71
N GLU A 3 -40.57 -26.59 -51.16
CA GLU A 3 -40.18 -25.39 -50.39
C GLU A 3 -40.03 -25.55 -48.86
N ALA A 4 -38.84 -25.15 -48.35
CA ALA A 4 -38.65 -24.16 -47.27
C ALA A 4 -37.73 -24.54 -46.07
N ARG A 5 -36.50 -23.97 -46.15
CA ARG A 5 -35.79 -23.17 -45.12
C ARG A 5 -35.18 -23.84 -43.86
N PRO A 6 -33.85 -24.06 -43.83
CA PRO A 6 -33.06 -24.09 -42.58
C PRO A 6 -32.49 -22.71 -42.17
N LEU A 7 -32.78 -21.64 -42.92
CA LEU A 7 -32.14 -20.31 -42.76
C LEU A 7 -32.44 -19.61 -41.41
N LYS A 8 -33.48 -20.02 -40.68
CA LYS A 8 -33.89 -19.37 -39.42
C LYS A 8 -33.02 -19.75 -38.21
N ILE A 9 -32.43 -20.94 -38.20
CA ILE A 9 -31.68 -21.44 -37.02
C ILE A 9 -30.29 -20.82 -36.94
N GLY A 10 -29.62 -20.67 -38.10
CA GLY A 10 -28.31 -19.99 -38.17
C GLY A 10 -28.38 -18.51 -37.79
N LEU A 11 -29.49 -17.84 -38.12
CA LEU A 11 -29.68 -16.42 -37.77
C LEU A 11 -29.89 -16.21 -36.26
N VAL A 12 -30.57 -17.14 -35.58
CA VAL A 12 -30.81 -17.08 -34.13
C VAL A 12 -29.53 -17.37 -33.34
N LEU A 13 -28.72 -18.34 -33.78
CA LEU A 13 -27.41 -18.62 -33.18
C LEU A 13 -26.42 -17.47 -33.39
N ALA A 14 -26.40 -16.86 -34.59
CA ALA A 14 -25.59 -15.68 -34.86
C ALA A 14 -26.05 -14.48 -34.01
N ALA A 15 -27.36 -14.27 -33.84
CA ALA A 15 -27.89 -13.20 -33.00
C ALA A 15 -27.58 -13.41 -31.50
N MET A 16 -27.59 -14.66 -31.00
CA MET A 16 -27.17 -14.97 -29.62
C MET A 16 -25.67 -14.77 -29.39
N LEU A 17 -24.83 -15.10 -30.37
CA LEU A 17 -23.39 -14.82 -30.32
C LEU A 17 -23.08 -13.32 -30.40
N LEU A 18 -23.89 -12.57 -31.18
CA LEU A 18 -23.75 -11.12 -31.29
C LEU A 18 -24.24 -10.39 -30.03
N PHE A 19 -25.27 -10.89 -29.33
CA PHE A 19 -25.80 -10.25 -28.12
C PHE A 19 -24.92 -10.47 -26.88
N SER A 20 -24.09 -11.52 -26.87
CA SER A 20 -23.18 -11.82 -25.76
C SER A 20 -21.92 -10.94 -25.72
N THR A 21 -21.62 -10.19 -26.77
CA THR A 21 -20.46 -9.26 -26.81
C THR A 21 -20.79 -7.83 -26.38
N LEU A 22 -22.06 -7.42 -26.32
CA LEU A 22 -22.45 -6.06 -25.91
C LEU A 22 -22.47 -5.83 -24.38
N GLY A 23 -22.19 -6.85 -23.58
CA GLY A 23 -22.26 -6.82 -22.12
C GLY A 23 -20.92 -6.63 -21.40
N VAL A 24 -19.84 -6.19 -22.08
CA VAL A 24 -18.56 -5.91 -21.42
C VAL A 24 -18.69 -4.59 -20.66
N GLY A 25 -19.30 -4.65 -19.46
CA GLY A 25 -19.32 -3.55 -18.52
C GLY A 25 -17.89 -3.12 -18.24
N SER A 26 -17.58 -1.85 -18.47
CA SER A 26 -16.27 -1.27 -18.22
C SER A 26 -15.81 -1.60 -16.80
N SER A 27 -14.85 -2.54 -16.68
CA SER A 27 -14.18 -2.79 -15.42
C SER A 27 -13.45 -1.49 -15.06
N ARG A 28 -13.98 -0.76 -14.08
CA ARG A 28 -13.29 0.40 -13.49
C ARG A 28 -12.08 -0.13 -12.75
N ALA A 29 -10.98 -0.31 -13.47
CA ALA A 29 -9.69 -0.62 -12.90
C ALA A 29 -9.31 0.55 -11.98
N THR A 30 -9.25 0.30 -10.68
CA THR A 30 -8.67 1.25 -9.74
C THR A 30 -7.18 1.30 -10.00
N THR A 31 -6.70 2.39 -10.61
CA THR A 31 -5.27 2.61 -10.80
C THR A 31 -4.69 3.14 -9.49
N MET A 32 -3.74 2.41 -8.92
CA MET A 32 -2.96 2.89 -7.78
C MET A 32 -1.93 3.88 -8.29
N VAL A 33 -1.93 5.10 -7.75
CA VAL A 33 -0.91 6.09 -8.05
C VAL A 33 0.40 5.66 -7.39
N GLU A 34 1.44 5.45 -8.19
CA GLU A 34 2.76 5.09 -7.66
C GLU A 34 3.36 6.26 -6.89
N LEU A 35 3.83 6.00 -5.67
CA LEU A 35 4.54 6.98 -4.84
C LEU A 35 6.05 6.77 -5.00
N SER A 36 6.77 7.87 -5.19
CA SER A 36 8.23 7.87 -5.11
C SER A 36 8.69 7.64 -3.65
N LEU A 37 9.94 7.22 -3.48
CA LEU A 37 10.53 7.04 -2.15
C LEU A 37 10.48 8.34 -1.33
N SER A 38 10.81 9.47 -1.95
CA SER A 38 10.80 10.78 -1.30
C SER A 38 9.39 11.21 -0.89
N GLU A 39 8.36 10.88 -1.68
CA GLU A 39 6.95 11.10 -1.28
C GLU A 39 6.55 10.21 -0.10
N LEU A 40 6.94 8.93 -0.10
CA LEU A 40 6.73 8.05 1.06
C LEU A 40 7.42 8.63 2.31
N CYS A 41 8.66 9.10 2.19
CA CYS A 41 9.39 9.74 3.28
C CYS A 41 8.69 10.99 3.79
N TRP A 42 8.20 11.82 2.88
CA TRP A 42 7.54 13.07 3.21
C TRP A 42 6.19 12.86 3.92
N ILE A 43 5.35 11.95 3.39
CA ILE A 43 4.01 11.67 3.93
C ILE A 43 4.04 10.95 5.29
N SER A 44 5.04 10.10 5.51
CA SER A 44 5.11 9.25 6.70
C SER A 44 5.32 10.05 7.97
N ASP A 45 4.60 9.70 9.03
CA ASP A 45 4.84 10.22 10.38
C ASP A 45 5.86 9.33 11.13
N LEU A 46 6.00 8.07 10.74
CA LEU A 46 6.98 7.11 11.25
C LEU A 46 7.58 6.28 10.09
N ILE A 47 8.90 6.14 10.08
CA ILE A 47 9.62 5.25 9.16
C ILE A 47 10.54 4.38 9.98
N ALA A 48 10.45 3.06 9.83
CA ALA A 48 11.22 2.14 10.63
C ALA A 48 11.48 0.81 9.93
N VAL A 49 12.59 0.17 10.27
CA VAL A 49 12.79 -1.26 10.09
C VAL A 49 12.19 -1.96 11.31
N ALA A 50 11.40 -3.01 11.07
CA ALA A 50 10.68 -3.70 12.13
C ALA A 50 10.50 -5.19 11.84
N HIS A 51 10.33 -5.95 12.91
CA HIS A 51 9.87 -7.33 12.88
C HIS A 51 8.37 -7.42 13.15
N VAL A 52 7.67 -8.18 12.32
CA VAL A 52 6.26 -8.50 12.55
C VAL A 52 6.18 -9.66 13.54
N GLU A 53 5.73 -9.37 14.76
CA GLU A 53 5.62 -10.40 15.82
C GLU A 53 4.31 -11.19 15.70
N GLN A 54 3.20 -10.50 15.39
CA GLN A 54 1.89 -11.12 15.26
C GLN A 54 1.01 -10.32 14.31
N SER A 55 0.10 -11.00 13.62
CA SER A 55 -0.99 -10.37 12.88
C SER A 55 -2.31 -11.08 13.19
N ARG A 56 -3.39 -10.32 13.42
CA ARG A 56 -4.71 -10.88 13.74
C ARG A 56 -5.83 -10.09 13.06
N PRO A 57 -6.81 -10.77 12.44
CA PRO A 57 -8.01 -10.11 11.95
C PRO A 57 -8.91 -9.71 13.12
N GLU A 58 -9.50 -8.52 13.01
CA GLU A 58 -10.51 -7.98 13.93
C GLU A 58 -11.69 -7.41 13.14
N LYS A 59 -12.88 -7.50 13.73
CA LYS A 59 -14.09 -6.82 13.27
C LYS A 59 -14.82 -6.33 14.51
N GLN A 60 -14.82 -5.01 14.72
CA GLN A 60 -15.47 -4.45 15.92
C GLN A 60 -17.00 -4.55 15.79
N PRO A 61 -17.76 -4.61 16.90
CA PRO A 61 -19.22 -4.59 16.85
C PRO A 61 -19.72 -3.36 16.08
N GLY A 62 -20.56 -3.60 15.06
CA GLY A 62 -21.10 -2.54 14.19
C GLY A 62 -20.21 -2.15 13.00
N GLU A 63 -18.96 -2.63 12.91
CA GLU A 63 -18.17 -2.49 11.69
C GLU A 63 -18.64 -3.51 10.63
N ILE A 64 -18.68 -3.06 9.37
CA ILE A 64 -19.04 -3.94 8.24
C ILE A 64 -17.82 -4.71 7.76
N TYR A 65 -16.64 -4.09 7.80
CA TYR A 65 -15.42 -4.60 7.19
C TYR A 65 -14.47 -5.16 8.22
N ILE A 66 -13.82 -6.26 7.87
CA ILE A 66 -12.72 -6.84 8.65
C ILE A 66 -11.46 -5.99 8.43
N LYS A 67 -10.75 -5.72 9.52
CA LYS A 67 -9.42 -5.13 9.52
C LYS A 67 -8.43 -6.14 10.09
N THR A 68 -7.16 -5.96 9.81
CA THR A 68 -6.10 -6.79 10.38
C THR A 68 -5.15 -5.91 11.18
N VAL A 69 -4.96 -6.22 12.45
CA VAL A 69 -4.04 -5.53 13.34
C VAL A 69 -2.77 -6.35 13.50
N SER A 70 -1.65 -5.73 13.19
CA SER A 70 -0.33 -6.34 13.24
C SER A 70 0.53 -5.63 14.27
N THR A 71 1.20 -6.40 15.12
CA THR A 71 2.14 -5.89 16.13
C THR A 71 3.53 -5.95 15.54
N LEU A 72 4.17 -4.78 15.44
CA LEU A 72 5.52 -4.63 14.91
C LEU A 72 6.43 -4.22 16.06
N ARG A 73 7.54 -4.94 16.24
CA ARG A 73 8.65 -4.51 17.10
C ARG A 73 9.65 -3.74 16.26
N LEU A 74 9.95 -2.52 16.64
CA LEU A 74 10.85 -1.64 15.89
C LEU A 74 12.31 -2.08 16.13
N ASP A 75 13.04 -2.33 15.07
CA ASP A 75 14.48 -2.69 15.14
C ASP A 75 15.36 -1.47 14.90
N ARG A 76 14.93 -0.57 14.02
CA ARG A 76 15.61 0.70 13.73
C ARG A 76 14.58 1.75 13.36
N VAL A 77 14.61 2.90 14.02
CA VAL A 77 13.70 4.03 13.73
C VAL A 77 14.43 5.08 12.90
N LEU A 78 13.95 5.35 11.69
CA LEU A 78 14.52 6.32 10.76
C LEU A 78 13.84 7.69 10.87
N LYS A 79 12.54 7.71 11.15
CA LYS A 79 11.73 8.94 11.33
C LYS A 79 10.68 8.71 12.41
N GLY A 80 10.44 9.70 13.26
CA GLY A 80 9.39 9.67 14.29
C GLY A 80 9.95 9.68 15.71
N ALA A 81 9.07 9.65 16.70
CA ALA A 81 9.43 9.80 18.12
C ALA A 81 9.58 8.46 18.88
N HIS A 82 9.41 7.33 18.20
CA HIS A 82 9.59 6.01 18.78
C HIS A 82 11.06 5.65 18.91
N ILE A 83 11.37 4.67 19.75
CA ILE A 83 12.73 4.13 19.93
C ILE A 83 12.81 2.67 19.53
N GLU A 84 14.03 2.17 19.32
CA GLU A 84 14.28 0.76 19.04
C GLU A 84 13.79 -0.13 20.20
N GLY A 85 13.17 -1.25 19.87
CA GLY A 85 12.52 -2.16 20.81
C GLY A 85 11.06 -1.84 21.10
N ASP A 86 10.56 -0.64 20.76
CA ASP A 86 9.14 -0.30 20.91
C ASP A 86 8.24 -1.25 20.12
N ARG A 87 7.03 -1.46 20.63
CA ARG A 87 5.96 -2.18 19.92
C ARG A 87 4.87 -1.23 19.50
N ILE A 88 4.54 -1.28 18.22
CA ILE A 88 3.45 -0.49 17.64
C ILE A 88 2.41 -1.41 17.00
N GLN A 89 1.19 -0.88 16.85
CA GLN A 89 0.11 -1.57 16.16
C GLN A 89 -0.20 -0.89 14.83
N VAL A 90 -0.12 -1.68 13.75
CA VAL A 90 -0.50 -1.26 12.40
C VAL A 90 -1.82 -1.93 12.02
N ARG A 91 -2.81 -1.13 11.65
CA ARG A 91 -4.15 -1.58 11.29
C ARG A 91 -4.42 -1.37 9.81
N GLU A 92 -4.61 -2.46 9.10
CA GLU A 92 -4.88 -2.48 7.66
C GLU A 92 -6.27 -3.00 7.34
N TRP A 93 -6.81 -2.58 6.21
CA TRP A 93 -8.07 -3.11 5.72
C TRP A 93 -7.92 -4.54 5.20
N GLY A 94 -8.94 -5.35 5.46
CA GLY A 94 -9.02 -6.71 4.97
C GLY A 94 -8.62 -7.74 6.01
N GLY A 95 -8.80 -9.00 5.64
CA GLY A 95 -8.62 -10.15 6.51
C GLY A 95 -9.73 -11.18 6.30
N SER A 96 -9.61 -12.30 7.01
CA SER A 96 -10.62 -13.34 7.05
C SER A 96 -10.89 -13.70 8.50
N LEU A 97 -12.15 -13.66 8.92
CA LEU A 97 -12.57 -13.89 10.29
C LEU A 97 -13.92 -14.61 10.28
N ASN A 98 -14.03 -15.76 10.95
CA ASN A 98 -15.27 -16.53 11.09
C ASN A 98 -15.98 -16.84 9.75
N GLY A 99 -15.23 -17.16 8.69
CA GLY A 99 -15.77 -17.44 7.36
C GLY A 99 -16.15 -16.20 6.54
N GLU A 100 -16.16 -15.01 7.15
CA GLU A 100 -16.29 -13.75 6.44
C GLU A 100 -14.92 -13.26 5.93
N ARG A 101 -14.94 -12.58 4.79
CA ARG A 101 -13.73 -12.04 4.14
C ARG A 101 -13.95 -10.59 3.73
N THR A 102 -12.96 -9.76 4.04
CA THR A 102 -12.82 -8.42 3.46
C THR A 102 -11.51 -8.37 2.68
N ALA A 103 -11.55 -7.91 1.43
CA ALA A 103 -10.37 -7.70 0.62
C ALA A 103 -10.39 -6.28 0.06
N LEU A 104 -9.35 -5.51 0.38
CA LEU A 104 -9.08 -4.23 -0.26
C LEU A 104 -7.88 -4.40 -1.21
N PRO A 105 -8.06 -4.27 -2.53
CA PRO A 105 -6.95 -4.35 -3.47
C PRO A 105 -5.83 -3.36 -3.10
N GLY A 106 -4.61 -3.86 -3.08
CA GLY A 106 -3.43 -3.07 -2.74
C GLY A 106 -3.15 -2.93 -1.24
N ALA A 107 -4.07 -3.29 -0.35
CA ALA A 107 -3.83 -3.24 1.10
C ALA A 107 -2.61 -4.09 1.49
N PRO A 108 -1.71 -3.57 2.33
CA PRO A 108 -0.57 -4.34 2.79
C PRO A 108 -1.04 -5.47 3.71
N ARG A 109 -0.33 -6.59 3.64
CA ARG A 109 -0.49 -7.71 4.57
C ARG A 109 0.80 -7.86 5.34
N TYR A 110 0.70 -8.05 6.64
CA TYR A 110 1.82 -8.34 7.52
C TYR A 110 1.64 -9.75 8.08
N VAL A 111 2.69 -10.54 8.08
CA VAL A 111 2.69 -11.93 8.50
C VAL A 111 3.80 -12.11 9.54
N ALA A 112 3.51 -12.87 10.59
CA ALA A 112 4.47 -13.09 11.66
C ALA A 112 5.78 -13.70 11.12
N GLY A 113 6.91 -13.16 11.58
CA GLY A 113 8.25 -13.56 11.14
C GLY A 113 8.83 -12.71 10.01
N GLU A 114 8.05 -11.79 9.41
CA GLU A 114 8.60 -10.86 8.43
C GLU A 114 9.52 -9.81 9.08
N ARG A 115 10.60 -9.44 8.37
CA ARG A 115 11.37 -8.22 8.63
C ARG A 115 11.09 -7.22 7.52
N VAL A 116 10.69 -6.00 7.89
CA VAL A 116 10.08 -5.04 6.97
C VAL A 116 10.62 -3.63 7.19
N LEU A 117 10.78 -2.87 6.11
CA LEU A 117 10.82 -1.41 6.14
C LEU A 117 9.41 -0.88 5.90
N VAL A 118 8.93 -0.07 6.84
CA VAL A 118 7.57 0.47 6.82
C VAL A 118 7.56 1.99 6.83
N PHE A 119 6.65 2.53 6.03
CA PHE A 119 6.30 3.94 5.92
C PHE A 119 4.90 4.09 6.48
N LEU A 120 4.78 4.68 7.67
CA LEU A 120 3.56 4.67 8.46
C LEU A 120 3.06 6.09 8.72
N GLU A 121 1.73 6.22 8.76
CA GLU A 121 1.04 7.40 9.23
C GLU A 121 0.10 7.08 10.39
N ARG A 122 -0.18 8.08 11.22
CA ARG A 122 -1.16 7.92 12.30
C ARG A 122 -2.56 7.79 11.71
N GLU A 123 -3.34 6.84 12.25
CA GLU A 123 -4.76 6.77 11.94
C GLU A 123 -5.45 8.05 12.43
N GLN A 124 -6.28 8.68 11.59
CA GLN A 124 -6.94 9.95 11.94
C GLN A 124 -7.79 9.87 13.22
N ARG A 125 -8.29 8.67 13.55
CA ARG A 125 -9.13 8.40 14.71
C ARG A 125 -8.59 7.18 15.46
N GLY A 126 -7.51 7.37 16.21
CA GLY A 126 -6.96 6.31 17.06
C GLY A 126 -5.50 6.52 17.43
N SER A 127 -4.97 5.54 18.18
CA SER A 127 -3.55 5.46 18.53
C SER A 127 -2.76 4.52 17.60
N MET A 128 -3.41 3.91 16.62
CA MET A 128 -2.81 2.95 15.71
C MET A 128 -2.22 3.63 14.47
N TRP A 129 -1.36 2.87 13.80
CA TRP A 129 -0.69 3.24 12.57
C TRP A 129 -1.35 2.62 11.35
N ARG A 130 -1.17 3.24 10.20
CA ARG A 130 -1.52 2.68 8.88
C ARG A 130 -0.35 2.87 7.92
N THR A 131 -0.21 1.95 6.98
CA THR A 131 0.80 2.01 5.93
C THR A 131 0.46 3.08 4.90
N VAL A 132 1.40 3.98 4.66
CA VAL A 132 1.31 5.02 3.63
C VAL A 132 1.29 4.39 2.25
N GLY A 133 0.37 4.83 1.38
CA GLY A 133 0.33 4.36 -0.01
C GLY A 133 -0.02 2.88 -0.17
N LEU A 134 -0.74 2.30 0.80
CA LEU A 134 -1.09 0.88 0.82
C LEU A 134 0.17 0.00 0.81
N SER A 135 0.20 -1.08 0.02
CA SER A 135 1.35 -1.98 -0.12
C SER A 135 2.65 -1.32 -0.60
N GLN A 136 2.62 -0.08 -1.10
CA GLN A 136 3.82 0.63 -1.53
C GLN A 136 4.70 1.05 -0.36
N GLY A 137 4.10 1.39 0.78
CA GLY A 137 4.81 1.79 2.00
C GLY A 137 5.30 0.63 2.85
N LYS A 138 5.24 -0.61 2.35
CA LYS A 138 5.78 -1.80 3.02
C LYS A 138 6.73 -2.52 2.09
N LEU A 139 7.96 -2.72 2.54
CA LEU A 139 8.99 -3.44 1.82
C LEU A 139 9.52 -4.56 2.72
N THR A 140 9.65 -5.78 2.20
CA THR A 140 10.19 -6.91 2.96
C THR A 140 11.68 -7.02 2.71
N PHE A 141 12.46 -7.28 3.76
CA PHE A 141 13.88 -7.58 3.67
C PHE A 141 14.08 -9.09 3.69
N ILE A 142 14.96 -9.56 2.80
CA ILE A 142 15.34 -10.96 2.64
C ILE A 142 16.85 -11.01 2.58
N GLU A 143 17.48 -11.62 3.56
CA GLU A 143 18.89 -11.94 3.62
C GLU A 143 19.27 -12.88 2.45
N GLU A 144 20.22 -12.43 1.65
CA GLU A 144 20.81 -13.23 0.59
C GLU A 144 21.87 -14.16 1.17
N ALA A 145 21.64 -15.47 1.10
CA ALA A 145 22.49 -16.50 1.71
C ALA A 145 23.98 -16.39 1.34
N ASP A 146 24.30 -16.00 0.10
CA ASP A 146 25.68 -15.93 -0.38
C ASP A 146 26.47 -14.75 0.22
N THR A 147 25.78 -13.65 0.53
CA THR A 147 26.41 -12.38 0.93
C THR A 147 26.07 -11.96 2.35
N GLY A 148 25.03 -12.54 2.96
CA GLY A 148 24.46 -12.11 4.24
C GLY A 148 23.82 -10.73 4.18
N ARG A 149 23.61 -10.18 2.98
CA ARG A 149 23.07 -8.83 2.79
C ARG A 149 21.56 -8.88 2.61
N ASP A 150 20.88 -7.92 3.20
CA ASP A 150 19.43 -7.77 3.04
C ASP A 150 19.09 -7.24 1.64
N VAL A 151 18.28 -7.99 0.91
CA VAL A 151 17.65 -7.58 -0.36
C VAL A 151 16.23 -7.10 -0.10
N VAL A 152 15.89 -5.95 -0.68
CA VAL A 152 14.55 -5.38 -0.59
C VAL A 152 13.65 -5.97 -1.67
N VAL A 153 12.50 -6.49 -1.25
CA VAL A 153 11.47 -7.04 -2.15
C VAL A 153 10.09 -6.48 -1.84
N LYS A 154 9.28 -6.30 -2.90
CA LYS A 154 7.85 -6.02 -2.79
C LYS A 154 7.10 -7.34 -2.94
N LEU A 155 6.63 -7.91 -1.83
CA LEU A 155 5.91 -9.18 -1.83
C LEU A 155 4.40 -8.97 -1.83
N ARG A 156 3.71 -9.70 -2.69
CA ARG A 156 2.26 -9.93 -2.55
C ARG A 156 2.07 -11.24 -1.81
N LEU A 157 1.88 -11.15 -0.50
CA LEU A 157 1.69 -12.32 0.33
C LEU A 157 0.30 -12.94 0.09
N PRO A 158 0.21 -14.28 0.04
CA PRO A 158 -1.07 -14.96 -0.06
C PRO A 158 -1.90 -14.73 1.20
N GLU A 159 -3.21 -14.78 1.03
CA GLU A 159 -4.14 -14.69 2.15
C GLU A 159 -4.12 -15.96 2.99
N GLY A 160 -4.34 -15.82 4.30
CA GLY A 160 -4.33 -16.94 5.25
C GLY A 160 -2.93 -17.43 5.62
N LEU A 161 -1.86 -16.87 5.02
CA LEU A 161 -0.49 -17.16 5.44
C LEU A 161 -0.28 -16.69 6.88
N GLN A 162 -0.05 -17.65 7.78
CA GLN A 162 0.10 -17.38 9.21
C GLN A 162 1.54 -17.03 9.60
N ARG A 163 2.50 -17.66 8.92
CA ARG A 163 3.92 -17.48 9.21
C ARG A 163 4.71 -17.26 7.93
N PHE A 164 5.60 -16.29 7.98
CA PHE A 164 6.50 -15.97 6.91
C PHE A 164 7.76 -16.83 7.02
N HIS A 165 8.15 -17.42 5.90
CA HIS A 165 9.35 -18.22 5.77
C HIS A 165 10.18 -17.62 4.66
N GLU A 166 11.30 -17.03 5.05
CA GLU A 166 12.18 -16.27 4.16
C GLU A 166 12.79 -17.14 3.06
N GLU A 167 13.16 -18.37 3.39
CA GLU A 167 13.70 -19.39 2.48
C GLU A 167 12.77 -19.71 1.29
N ALA A 168 11.46 -19.46 1.42
CA ALA A 168 10.50 -19.68 0.34
C ALA A 168 10.51 -18.55 -0.70
N VAL A 169 11.20 -17.44 -0.44
CA VAL A 169 11.23 -16.27 -1.31
C VAL A 169 12.32 -16.39 -2.36
N LYS A 170 11.92 -16.47 -3.62
CA LYS A 170 12.86 -16.37 -4.74
C LYS A 170 13.29 -14.93 -4.95
N LEU A 171 14.56 -14.65 -4.68
CA LEU A 171 15.14 -13.32 -4.87
C LEU A 171 15.20 -12.93 -6.37
N PRO A 172 14.96 -11.64 -6.72
CA PRO A 172 14.96 -11.15 -8.11
C PRO A 172 16.38 -11.01 -8.68
N ALA A 173 16.63 -11.42 -9.93
CA ALA A 173 17.99 -11.44 -10.51
C ALA A 173 18.78 -10.13 -10.32
N VAL A 174 18.10 -8.98 -10.40
CA VAL A 174 18.69 -7.67 -10.04
C VAL A 174 18.38 -7.39 -8.57
N ARG A 175 19.41 -7.43 -7.73
CA ARG A 175 19.30 -7.14 -6.30
C ARG A 175 19.20 -5.63 -6.06
N ARG A 176 18.33 -5.25 -5.12
CA ARG A 176 18.32 -3.92 -4.50
C ARG A 176 18.58 -4.14 -3.03
N TYR A 177 19.70 -3.65 -2.52
CA TYR A 177 20.08 -3.88 -1.13
C TYR A 177 19.40 -2.90 -0.19
N SER A 178 19.14 -3.33 1.04
CA SER A 178 18.48 -2.52 2.06
C SER A 178 19.33 -1.31 2.43
N GLU A 179 20.65 -1.47 2.45
CA GLU A 179 21.64 -0.45 2.79
C GLU A 179 21.50 0.78 1.88
N ASP A 180 21.44 0.56 0.55
CA ASP A 180 21.28 1.62 -0.44
C ASP A 180 19.94 2.36 -0.27
N LEU A 181 18.88 1.59 0.00
CA LEU A 181 17.53 2.15 0.17
C LEU A 181 17.43 2.96 1.47
N VAL A 182 17.90 2.39 2.58
CA VAL A 182 17.89 3.04 3.90
C VAL A 182 18.78 4.26 3.88
N GLY A 183 19.98 4.19 3.30
CA GLY A 183 20.85 5.35 3.12
C GLY A 183 20.15 6.48 2.36
N ARG A 184 19.44 6.16 1.27
CA ARG A 184 18.66 7.17 0.53
C ARG A 184 17.50 7.77 1.35
N VAL A 185 16.84 6.97 2.19
CA VAL A 185 15.82 7.48 3.12
C VAL A 185 16.47 8.43 4.13
N GLU A 186 17.62 8.06 4.69
CA GLU A 186 18.35 8.89 5.65
C GLU A 186 18.81 10.21 5.01
N ASP A 187 19.33 10.18 3.78
CA ASP A 187 19.70 11.37 3.03
C ASP A 187 18.51 12.32 2.83
N ASP A 188 17.37 11.79 2.37
CA ASP A 188 16.14 12.58 2.17
C ASP A 188 15.67 13.22 3.49
N LEU A 189 15.78 12.51 4.61
CA LEU A 189 15.38 13.01 5.93
C LEU A 189 16.36 14.05 6.48
N GLN A 190 17.68 13.82 6.37
CA GLN A 190 18.70 14.75 6.83
C GLN A 190 18.63 16.08 6.08
N LEU A 191 18.39 16.03 4.77
CA LEU A 191 18.25 17.21 3.93
C LEU A 191 16.88 17.89 4.06
N SER A 192 15.95 17.32 4.84
CA SER A 192 14.54 17.75 4.90
C SER A 192 13.96 17.91 3.49
N TYR A 193 14.28 16.96 2.61
CA TYR A 193 13.98 17.04 1.19
C TYR A 193 12.47 17.11 0.95
N VAL A 194 12.04 18.14 0.22
CA VAL A 194 10.65 18.28 -0.22
C VAL A 194 10.55 17.76 -1.65
N PRO A 195 9.81 16.66 -1.91
CA PRO A 195 9.68 16.12 -3.25
C PRO A 195 8.98 17.09 -4.20
N PRO A 196 9.14 16.92 -5.53
CA PRO A 196 8.41 17.71 -6.51
C PRO A 196 6.90 17.58 -6.28
N TYR A 197 6.23 18.71 -6.12
CA TYR A 197 4.83 18.69 -5.76
C TYR A 197 3.92 18.17 -6.87
N ARG A 198 3.02 17.28 -6.48
CA ARG A 198 1.81 16.91 -7.22
C ARG A 198 0.71 16.60 -6.21
N ALA A 199 -0.55 16.73 -6.62
CA ALA A 199 -1.63 16.26 -5.76
C ALA A 199 -1.61 14.73 -5.69
N ILE A 200 -1.62 14.20 -4.48
CA ILE A 200 -1.64 12.76 -4.20
C ILE A 200 -3.07 12.38 -3.82
N PRO A 201 -3.78 11.57 -4.64
CA PRO A 201 -5.13 11.15 -4.31
C PRO A 201 -5.19 10.38 -2.99
N GLY A 202 -6.18 10.70 -2.15
CA GLY A 202 -6.39 10.04 -0.86
C GLY A 202 -5.49 10.53 0.28
N LEU A 203 -4.58 11.47 0.02
CA LEU A 203 -3.79 12.10 1.09
C LEU A 203 -4.70 12.99 1.97
N PRO A 204 -4.64 12.90 3.31
CA PRO A 204 -5.45 13.73 4.19
C PRO A 204 -5.28 15.23 3.90
N ALA A 205 -6.36 16.01 3.96
CA ALA A 205 -6.37 17.42 3.56
C ALA A 205 -5.28 18.26 4.26
N ALA A 206 -5.05 18.01 5.55
CA ALA A 206 -3.98 18.65 6.32
C ALA A 206 -2.58 18.35 5.77
N LYS A 207 -2.28 17.08 5.46
CA LYS A 207 -1.00 16.68 4.86
C LYS A 207 -0.84 17.20 3.43
N ALA A 208 -1.91 17.16 2.64
CA ALA A 208 -1.91 17.71 1.28
C ALA A 208 -1.62 19.22 1.28
N ARG A 209 -2.22 19.96 2.22
CA ARG A 209 -1.97 21.39 2.42
C ARG A 209 -0.53 21.65 2.86
N ALA A 210 -0.03 20.90 3.83
CA ALA A 210 1.35 21.01 4.29
C ALA A 210 2.36 20.74 3.17
N PHE A 211 2.11 19.74 2.31
CA PHE A 211 2.96 19.45 1.17
C PHE A 211 2.96 20.58 0.14
N PHE A 212 1.79 21.12 -0.21
CA PHE A 212 1.68 22.26 -1.11
C PHE A 212 2.46 23.48 -0.56
N ASP A 213 2.31 23.77 0.73
CA ASP A 213 2.94 24.91 1.38
C ASP A 213 4.47 24.74 1.47
N ALA A 214 4.96 23.54 1.78
CA ALA A 214 6.39 23.23 1.80
C ALA A 214 7.03 23.33 0.40
N ALA A 215 6.32 22.90 -0.64
CA ALA A 215 6.79 23.02 -2.02
C ALA A 215 6.91 24.49 -2.46
N LEU A 216 5.96 25.34 -2.09
CA LEU A 216 6.08 26.78 -2.31
C LEU A 216 7.25 27.39 -1.54
N ALA A 217 7.44 27.01 -0.27
CA ALA A 217 8.52 27.54 0.57
C ALA A 217 9.91 27.18 0.04
N THR A 218 10.04 26.05 -0.66
CA THR A 218 11.29 25.62 -1.31
C THR A 218 11.48 26.20 -2.71
N GLY A 219 10.58 27.11 -3.15
CA GLY A 219 10.68 27.79 -4.44
C GLY A 219 10.29 26.94 -5.65
N GLN A 220 9.58 25.83 -5.44
CA GLN A 220 9.13 25.00 -6.56
C GLN A 220 8.10 25.74 -7.42
N GLN A 221 8.24 25.64 -8.75
CA GLN A 221 7.24 26.14 -9.69
C GLN A 221 6.08 25.15 -9.77
N LEU A 222 4.96 25.49 -9.14
CA LEU A 222 3.77 24.63 -9.11
C LEU A 222 2.95 24.75 -10.40
N ASP A 223 2.44 23.63 -10.91
CA ASP A 223 1.50 23.62 -12.03
C ASP A 223 0.24 24.42 -11.64
N PRO A 224 -0.20 25.41 -12.47
CA PRO A 224 -1.36 26.25 -12.17
C PRO A 224 -2.67 25.48 -11.96
N ARG A 225 -2.77 24.23 -12.44
CA ARG A 225 -3.93 23.36 -12.22
C ARG A 225 -4.07 22.95 -10.75
N TRP A 226 -2.97 22.90 -10.01
CA TRP A 226 -3.01 22.55 -8.59
C TRP A 226 -3.39 23.75 -7.75
N ARG A 227 -4.55 23.66 -7.12
CA ARG A 227 -4.96 24.65 -6.12
C ARG A 227 -4.51 24.21 -4.74
N ARG A 228 -4.19 25.20 -3.91
CA ARG A 228 -3.88 25.01 -2.49
C ARG A 228 -5.05 24.26 -1.81
N PRO A 229 -4.84 23.05 -1.26
CA PRO A 229 -5.93 22.25 -0.69
C PRO A 229 -6.66 22.96 0.45
N GLN A 230 -7.98 22.88 0.50
CA GLN A 230 -8.77 23.46 1.60
C GLN A 230 -8.78 22.50 2.78
N LEU A 231 -8.66 23.02 4.01
CA LEU A 231 -8.91 22.23 5.21
C LEU A 231 -10.43 22.08 5.34
N GLU A 232 -10.89 20.84 5.51
CA GLU A 232 -12.29 20.62 5.88
C GLU A 232 -12.50 21.19 7.29
N THR A 233 -13.44 22.14 7.43
CA THR A 233 -13.89 22.59 8.74
C THR A 233 -14.57 21.40 9.42
N ALA A 234 -14.02 20.97 10.56
CA ALA A 234 -14.60 19.89 11.35
C ALA A 234 -16.08 20.23 11.64
N ARG A 235 -16.98 19.39 11.10
CA ARG A 235 -18.40 19.36 11.49
C ARG A 235 -18.60 18.29 12.55
#